data_AF-A0A1I7FA52-F1
#
_entry.id   AF-A0A1I7FA52-F1
#
_cell.length_a   1.000
_cell.length_b   1.000
_cell.length_c   1.000
_cell.angle_alpha   90.00
_cell.angle_beta   90.00
_cell.angle_gamma   90.00
#
_symmetry.space_group_name_H-M   'P 1'
#
loop_
_entity.id
_entity.type
_entity.pdbx_description
1 polymer ?
#
loop_
_entity_poly.entity_id
_entity_poly.type
_entity_poly.pdbx_seq_one_letter_code
_entity_poly.pdbx_strand_id
1 'polypeptide(L)'
;MSERPKLEKGLSSEVFLKYYYLKDELVEFCRKEGLKTTGGKIEITNRIAYYLDTGKSLEDRKTTSKSCESFTKNIDTITLYSKIEPNFKCTEKHRAFFKKEIGEAFKFNVAFQKWLKENTGKTYREAITCWKYKKAFQDIINMKKKI
;
A
#
# COMPACT_ATOMS: atom_id res chain seq x y z
N MET A 1 10.65 18.08 35.92
CA MET A 1 10.54 16.64 35.62
C MET A 1 9.11 16.41 35.14
N SER A 2 8.88 16.27 33.84
CA SER A 2 7.51 16.04 33.33
C SER A 2 7.18 14.58 33.54
N GLU A 3 6.39 14.29 34.58
CA GLU A 3 5.95 12.93 34.87
C GLU A 3 5.09 12.42 33.72
N ARG A 4 5.52 11.29 33.15
CA ARG A 4 4.80 10.59 32.09
C ARG A 4 3.47 10.07 32.65
N PRO A 5 2.32 10.55 32.15
CA PRO A 5 1.02 10.08 32.64
C PRO A 5 0.82 8.60 32.28
N LYS A 6 0.22 7.82 33.18
CA LYS A 6 -0.23 6.47 32.85
C LYS A 6 -1.44 6.54 31.93
N LEU A 7 -1.51 5.62 30.98
CA LEU A 7 -2.61 5.52 30.03
C LEU A 7 -3.84 4.92 30.73
N GLU A 8 -4.72 5.79 31.22
CA GLU A 8 -5.93 5.42 31.96
C GLU A 8 -7.15 6.21 31.46
N LYS A 9 -8.35 5.70 31.76
CA LYS A 9 -9.66 6.25 31.33
C LYS A 9 -9.91 7.72 31.67
N GLY A 10 -9.21 8.27 32.66
CA GLY A 10 -9.33 9.67 33.08
C GLY A 10 -8.37 10.62 32.36
N LEU A 11 -7.52 10.12 31.46
CA LEU A 11 -6.57 10.96 30.74
C LEU A 11 -7.26 11.65 29.56
N SER A 12 -7.09 12.97 29.43
CA SER A 12 -7.57 13.70 28.25
C SER A 12 -6.83 13.24 26.98
N SER A 13 -7.55 13.11 25.87
CA SER A 13 -6.99 12.77 24.56
C SER A 13 -5.86 13.73 24.14
N GLU A 14 -5.96 15.00 24.51
CA GLU A 14 -4.96 16.03 24.23
C GLU A 14 -3.64 15.80 24.98
N VAL A 15 -3.74 15.27 26.20
CA VAL A 15 -2.56 14.92 27.01
C VAL A 15 -1.97 13.62 26.47
N PHE A 16 -2.81 12.64 26.13
CA PHE A 16 -2.39 11.39 25.52
C PHE A 16 -1.58 11.60 24.22
N LEU A 17 -2.03 12.48 23.32
CA LEU A 17 -1.34 12.75 22.05
C LEU A 17 0.00 13.50 22.22
N LYS A 18 0.24 14.16 23.35
CA LYS A 18 1.49 14.86 23.66
C LYS A 18 2.63 13.91 24.08
N TYR A 19 2.32 12.70 24.53
CA TYR A 19 3.31 11.75 25.03
C TYR A 19 3.48 10.55 24.11
N TYR A 20 4.71 10.03 24.05
CA TYR A 20 4.99 8.81 23.30
C TYR A 20 4.63 7.57 24.12
N TYR A 21 3.79 6.71 23.55
CA TYR A 21 3.45 5.39 24.11
C TYR A 21 3.95 4.26 23.21
N LEU A 22 4.40 3.17 23.83
CA LEU A 22 4.75 1.93 23.16
C LEU A 22 3.48 1.22 22.69
N LYS A 23 3.62 0.39 21.65
CA LYS A 23 2.48 -0.34 21.11
C LYS A 23 1.89 -1.30 22.16
N ASP A 24 2.73 -1.94 22.97
CA ASP A 24 2.28 -2.82 24.05
C ASP A 24 1.39 -2.09 25.06
N GLU A 25 1.77 -0.88 25.49
CA GLU A 25 0.96 -0.09 26.43
C GLU A 25 -0.39 0.30 25.82
N LEU A 26 -0.42 0.67 24.53
CA LEU A 26 -1.66 0.95 23.81
C LEU A 26 -2.54 -0.29 23.73
N VAL A 27 -1.94 -1.46 23.45
CA VAL A 27 -2.64 -2.75 23.35
C VAL A 27 -3.15 -3.21 24.72
N GLU A 28 -2.38 -3.04 25.79
CA GLU A 28 -2.80 -3.35 27.16
C GLU A 28 -4.00 -2.50 27.57
N PHE A 29 -3.97 -1.19 27.29
CA PHE A 29 -5.11 -0.32 27.53
C PHE A 29 -6.33 -0.78 26.73
N CYS A 30 -6.16 -1.08 25.44
CA CYS A 30 -7.24 -1.64 24.64
C CYS A 30 -7.79 -2.95 25.21
N ARG A 31 -6.94 -3.86 25.72
CA ARG A 31 -7.39 -5.12 26.33
C ARG A 31 -8.16 -4.89 27.64
N LYS A 32 -7.71 -3.97 28.49
CA LYS A 32 -8.40 -3.60 29.73
C LYS A 32 -9.79 -3.02 29.47
N GLU A 33 -9.91 -2.21 28.43
CA GLU A 33 -11.15 -1.50 28.08
C GLU A 33 -12.04 -2.25 27.07
N GLY A 34 -11.63 -3.45 26.64
CA GLY A 34 -12.36 -4.24 25.65
C GLY A 34 -12.36 -3.63 24.24
N LEU A 35 -11.40 -2.76 23.94
CA LEU A 35 -11.21 -2.15 22.62
C LEU A 35 -10.46 -3.11 21.68
N LYS A 36 -10.73 -2.97 20.38
CA LYS A 36 -10.01 -3.73 19.36
C LYS A 36 -8.54 -3.32 19.29
N THR A 37 -7.66 -4.31 19.23
CA THR A 37 -6.20 -4.15 19.10
C THR A 37 -5.71 -4.35 17.66
N THR A 38 -6.64 -4.58 16.72
CA THR A 38 -6.36 -4.71 15.30
C THR A 38 -5.98 -3.36 14.70
N GLY A 39 -4.88 -3.35 13.94
CA GLY A 39 -4.42 -2.18 13.19
C GLY A 39 -2.97 -1.81 13.46
N GLY A 40 -2.49 -0.81 12.71
CA GLY A 40 -1.21 -0.16 12.91
C GLY A 40 -1.19 0.71 14.19
N LYS A 41 0.00 1.12 14.64
CA LYS A 41 0.16 1.95 15.85
C LYS A 41 -0.74 3.19 15.83
N ILE A 42 -0.78 3.87 14.69
CA ILE A 42 -1.56 5.10 14.47
C ILE A 42 -3.06 4.84 14.63
N GLU A 43 -3.57 3.71 14.12
CA GLU A 43 -4.99 3.36 14.23
C GLU A 43 -5.38 3.07 15.68
N ILE A 44 -4.52 2.36 16.41
CA ILE A 44 -4.73 2.09 17.85
C ILE A 44 -4.71 3.42 18.63
N THR A 45 -3.77 4.31 18.34
CA THR A 45 -3.69 5.65 18.95
C THR A 45 -4.97 6.46 18.71
N ASN A 46 -5.45 6.56 17.47
CA ASN A 46 -6.66 7.30 17.15
C ASN A 46 -7.91 6.70 17.83
N ARG A 47 -8.00 5.37 17.89
CA ARG A 47 -9.08 4.67 18.58
C ARG A 47 -9.10 4.97 20.08
N ILE A 48 -7.93 5.00 20.71
CA ILE A 48 -7.77 5.35 22.13
C ILE A 48 -8.12 6.81 22.37
N ALA A 49 -7.63 7.74 21.53
CA ALA A 49 -7.97 9.16 21.65
C ALA A 49 -9.49 9.38 21.57
N TYR A 50 -10.16 8.76 20.59
CA TYR A 50 -11.62 8.81 20.46
C TYR A 50 -12.34 8.23 21.67
N TYR A 51 -11.84 7.12 22.21
CA TYR A 51 -12.39 6.49 23.40
C TYR A 51 -12.28 7.39 24.64
N LEU A 52 -11.16 8.10 24.81
CA LEU A 52 -10.97 9.04 25.91
C LEU A 52 -11.90 10.27 25.80
N ASP A 53 -12.19 10.75 24.59
CA ASP A 53 -13.10 11.89 24.39
C ASP A 53 -14.60 11.52 24.49
N THR A 54 -14.98 10.39 23.88
CA THR A 54 -16.41 10.04 23.68
C THR A 54 -16.88 8.97 24.67
N GLY A 55 -15.96 8.24 25.32
CA GLY A 55 -16.25 7.09 26.18
C GLY A 55 -16.85 5.89 25.43
N LYS A 56 -16.92 5.94 24.10
CA LYS A 56 -17.53 4.91 23.24
C LYS A 56 -16.46 4.22 22.41
N SER A 57 -16.51 2.89 22.37
CA SER A 57 -15.73 2.10 21.43
C SER A 57 -16.30 2.27 20.02
N LEU A 58 -15.46 2.59 19.05
CA LEU A 58 -15.79 2.48 17.63
C LEU A 58 -16.01 0.99 17.32
N GLU A 59 -17.21 0.51 17.57
CA GLU A 59 -17.74 -0.73 17.00
C GLU A 59 -17.72 -0.53 15.48
N ASP A 60 -16.69 -1.08 14.81
CA ASP A 60 -16.64 -1.02 13.36
C ASP A 60 -17.93 -1.60 12.78
N ARG A 61 -18.70 -0.72 12.15
CA ARG A 61 -19.71 -1.04 11.15
C ARG A 61 -19.12 -2.15 10.28
N LYS A 62 -19.65 -3.37 10.44
CA LYS A 62 -19.19 -4.62 9.81
C LYS A 62 -18.53 -4.32 8.47
N THR A 63 -17.20 -4.22 8.43
CA THR A 63 -16.49 -4.41 7.17
C THR A 63 -16.62 -5.89 6.92
N THR A 64 -17.65 -6.22 6.12
CA THR A 64 -17.89 -7.56 5.63
C THR A 64 -16.56 -8.07 5.10
N SER A 65 -15.97 -8.99 5.84
CA SER A 65 -14.90 -9.85 5.39
C SER A 65 -15.48 -10.71 4.27
N LYS A 66 -15.59 -10.16 3.06
CA LYS A 66 -15.69 -10.94 1.83
C LYS A 66 -14.29 -11.41 1.45
N SER A 67 -13.70 -12.18 2.35
CA SER A 67 -12.53 -13.02 2.13
C SER A 67 -13.03 -14.43 1.85
N CYS A 68 -13.44 -14.69 0.61
CA CYS A 68 -13.47 -16.02 -0.03
C CYS A 68 -14.19 -16.01 -1.39
N GLU A 69 -14.87 -14.93 -1.78
CA GLU A 69 -15.74 -14.92 -2.97
C GLU A 69 -15.41 -13.80 -3.96
N SER A 70 -14.13 -13.40 -4.05
CA SER A 70 -13.66 -12.39 -5.00
C SER A 70 -12.51 -12.85 -5.90
N PHE A 71 -12.03 -14.08 -5.74
CA PHE A 71 -10.96 -14.64 -6.58
C PHE A 71 -11.39 -14.82 -8.05
N THR A 72 -12.69 -14.86 -8.34
CA THR A 72 -13.22 -15.13 -9.69
C THR A 72 -14.03 -13.98 -10.31
N LYS A 73 -14.13 -12.81 -9.65
CA LYS A 73 -14.90 -11.65 -10.17
C LYS A 73 -14.19 -10.30 -10.10
N ASN A 74 -12.86 -10.28 -10.19
CA ASN A 74 -12.14 -9.09 -10.66
C ASN A 74 -11.20 -9.50 -11.79
N ILE A 75 -11.81 -9.78 -12.93
CA ILE A 75 -11.23 -9.43 -14.23
C ILE A 75 -11.22 -7.89 -14.28
N ASP A 76 -10.41 -7.24 -13.43
CA ASP A 76 -9.82 -5.93 -13.73
C ASP A 76 -8.63 -6.21 -14.65
N THR A 77 -8.90 -6.81 -15.81
CA THR A 77 -7.87 -7.05 -16.81
C THR A 77 -7.36 -5.70 -17.25
N ILE A 78 -6.17 -5.35 -16.78
CA ILE A 78 -5.32 -4.40 -17.49
C ILE A 78 -5.27 -4.91 -18.93
N THR A 79 -5.90 -4.19 -19.84
CA THR A 79 -5.89 -4.49 -21.27
C THR A 79 -4.79 -3.67 -21.94
N LEU A 80 -4.38 -4.10 -23.13
CA LEU A 80 -3.41 -3.36 -23.96
C LEU A 80 -3.82 -1.90 -24.20
N TYR A 81 -5.13 -1.64 -24.23
CA TYR A 81 -5.71 -0.32 -24.47
C TYR A 81 -6.00 0.47 -23.20
N SER A 82 -5.85 -0.13 -22.02
CA SER A 82 -6.01 0.58 -20.76
C SER A 82 -4.92 1.64 -20.60
N LYS A 83 -5.26 2.77 -19.99
CA LYS A 83 -4.32 3.87 -19.74
C LYS A 83 -3.58 3.64 -18.42
N ILE A 84 -2.33 4.06 -18.37
CA ILE A 84 -1.52 4.02 -17.14
C ILE A 84 -2.07 5.04 -16.16
N GLU A 85 -2.43 4.58 -14.96
CA GLU A 85 -2.98 5.42 -13.90
C GLU A 85 -1.96 6.42 -13.34
N PRO A 86 -2.39 7.65 -12.97
CA PRO A 86 -1.52 8.68 -12.41
C PRO A 86 -0.85 8.28 -11.09
N ASN A 87 -1.48 7.40 -10.30
CA ASN A 87 -0.94 6.86 -9.05
C ASN A 87 -0.38 5.45 -9.23
N PHE A 88 0.38 5.22 -10.31
CA PHE A 88 0.90 3.90 -10.66
C PHE A 88 1.68 3.25 -9.50
N LYS A 89 1.11 2.18 -8.93
CA LYS A 89 1.77 1.29 -7.98
C LYS A 89 2.08 -0.04 -8.67
N CYS A 90 3.33 -0.47 -8.59
CA CYS A 90 3.79 -1.75 -9.12
C CYS A 90 3.26 -2.90 -8.26
N THR A 91 1.98 -3.22 -8.45
CA THR A 91 1.33 -4.36 -7.81
C THR A 91 1.65 -5.64 -8.59
N GLU A 92 1.42 -6.79 -7.95
CA GLU A 92 1.60 -8.10 -8.56
C GLU A 92 0.79 -8.27 -9.86
N LYS A 93 -0.38 -7.64 -9.94
CA LYS A 93 -1.23 -7.58 -11.14
C LYS A 93 -0.48 -7.04 -12.37
N HIS A 94 0.20 -5.91 -12.22
CA HIS A 94 0.96 -5.29 -13.30
C HIS A 94 2.12 -6.20 -13.73
N ARG A 95 2.85 -6.78 -12.77
CA ARG A 95 3.94 -7.71 -13.06
C ARG A 95 3.46 -8.93 -13.85
N ALA A 96 2.35 -9.54 -13.43
CA ALA A 96 1.74 -10.67 -14.12
C ALA A 96 1.31 -10.31 -15.54
N PHE A 97 0.66 -9.14 -15.72
CA PHE A 97 0.28 -8.64 -17.05
C PHE A 97 1.49 -8.47 -17.98
N PHE A 98 2.52 -7.73 -17.56
CA PHE A 98 3.70 -7.54 -18.39
C PHE A 98 4.47 -8.85 -18.64
N LYS A 99 4.55 -9.75 -17.66
CA LYS A 99 5.15 -11.08 -17.85
C LYS A 99 4.37 -11.91 -18.87
N LYS A 100 3.04 -11.80 -18.90
CA LYS A 100 2.19 -12.48 -19.90
C LYS A 100 2.40 -11.94 -21.31
N GLU A 101 2.46 -10.62 -21.47
CA GLU A 101 2.57 -9.96 -22.79
C GLU A 101 4.00 -9.95 -23.38
N ILE A 102 5.01 -9.88 -22.53
CA ILE A 102 6.42 -9.77 -22.93
C ILE A 102 7.17 -11.12 -22.80
N GLY A 103 6.72 -11.98 -21.89
CA GLY A 103 7.35 -13.25 -21.56
C GLY A 103 8.30 -13.16 -20.35
N GLU A 104 8.95 -14.28 -20.03
CA GLU A 104 9.77 -14.43 -18.82
C GLU A 104 11.05 -13.58 -18.82
N ALA A 105 11.48 -13.10 -19.98
CA ALA A 105 12.61 -12.20 -20.10
C ALA A 105 12.31 -10.77 -19.58
N PHE A 106 11.04 -10.49 -19.26
CA PHE A 106 10.64 -9.22 -18.68
C PHE A 106 11.08 -9.12 -17.21
N LYS A 107 11.90 -8.11 -16.92
CA LYS A 107 12.23 -7.70 -15.56
C LYS A 107 11.76 -6.28 -15.32
N PHE A 108 11.08 -6.09 -14.19
CA PHE A 108 10.66 -4.77 -13.73
C PHE A 108 11.87 -3.98 -13.23
N ASN A 109 12.50 -3.20 -14.11
CA ASN A 109 13.64 -2.35 -13.75
C ASN A 109 13.16 -0.97 -13.27
N VAL A 110 13.95 -0.32 -12.41
CA VAL A 110 13.72 1.03 -11.87
C VAL A 110 13.49 2.05 -12.99
N ALA A 111 14.25 1.95 -14.08
CA ALA A 111 14.08 2.83 -15.24
C ALA A 111 12.69 2.70 -15.89
N PHE A 112 12.13 1.48 -15.94
CA PHE A 112 10.79 1.25 -16.49
C PHE A 112 9.69 1.73 -15.54
N GLN A 113 9.89 1.57 -14.23
CA GLN A 113 8.98 2.12 -13.22
C GLN A 113 8.91 3.65 -13.28
N LYS A 114 10.06 4.31 -13.41
CA LYS A 114 10.12 5.77 -13.56
C LYS A 114 9.39 6.23 -14.82
N TRP A 115 9.64 5.54 -15.94
CA TRP A 115 8.96 5.82 -17.19
C TRP A 115 7.42 5.71 -17.07
N LEU A 116 6.90 4.66 -16.42
CA LEU A 116 5.46 4.51 -16.20
C LEU A 116 4.85 5.65 -15.39
N LYS A 117 5.56 6.15 -14.36
CA LYS A 117 5.13 7.28 -13.54
C LYS A 117 5.16 8.62 -14.29
N GLU A 118 6.09 8.79 -15.22
CA GLU A 118 6.20 10.01 -16.03
C GLU A 118 5.25 10.00 -17.24
N ASN A 119 4.82 8.82 -17.69
CA ASN A 119 4.00 8.62 -18.89
C ASN A 119 2.57 8.16 -18.54
N THR A 120 2.01 8.72 -17.47
CA THR A 120 0.64 8.48 -17.05
C THR A 120 -0.33 8.99 -18.12
N GLY A 121 -1.32 8.18 -18.50
CA GLY A 121 -2.22 8.47 -19.62
C GLY A 121 -1.86 7.78 -20.94
N LYS A 122 -0.64 7.24 -21.09
CA LYS A 122 -0.29 6.33 -22.21
C LYS A 122 -0.90 4.95 -22.01
N THR A 123 -1.04 4.21 -23.10
CA THR A 123 -1.60 2.86 -23.07
C THR A 123 -0.55 1.81 -22.67
N TYR A 124 -1.01 0.69 -22.10
CA TYR A 124 -0.12 -0.44 -21.79
C TYR A 124 0.56 -1.02 -23.03
N ARG A 125 -0.10 -0.97 -24.19
CA ARG A 125 0.49 -1.34 -25.49
C ARG A 125 1.73 -0.50 -25.81
N GLU A 126 1.64 0.82 -25.63
CA GLU A 126 2.79 1.71 -25.82
C GLU A 126 3.91 1.41 -24.84
N ALA A 127 3.57 1.12 -23.57
CA ALA A 127 4.55 0.73 -22.56
C ALA A 127 5.34 -0.53 -22.94
N ILE A 128 4.63 -1.58 -23.41
CA ILE A 128 5.23 -2.83 -23.89
C ILE A 128 6.13 -2.57 -25.10
N THR A 129 5.66 -1.73 -26.01
CA THR A 129 6.36 -1.39 -27.25
C THR A 129 7.66 -0.63 -26.94
N CYS A 130 7.60 0.40 -26.08
CA CYS A 130 8.77 1.10 -25.57
C CYS A 130 9.76 0.16 -24.86
N TRP A 131 9.28 -0.81 -24.08
CA TRP A 131 10.14 -1.80 -23.45
C TRP A 131 10.88 -2.66 -24.48
N LYS A 132 10.17 -3.18 -25.50
CA LYS A 132 10.77 -4.00 -26.56
C LYS A 132 11.83 -3.23 -27.34
N TYR A 133 11.54 -1.98 -27.73
CA TYR A 133 12.52 -1.11 -28.39
C TYR A 133 13.74 -0.84 -27.52
N LYS A 134 13.54 -0.54 -26.23
CA LYS A 134 14.64 -0.26 -25.31
C LYS A 134 15.53 -1.49 -25.09
N LYS A 135 14.94 -2.68 -25.03
CA LYS A 135 15.69 -3.94 -24.95
C LYS A 135 16.51 -4.18 -26.22
N ALA A 136 15.90 -4.09 -27.40
CA ALA A 136 16.59 -4.25 -28.67
C ALA A 136 17.75 -3.26 -28.84
N PHE A 137 17.54 -2.00 -28.46
CA PHE A 137 18.59 -0.98 -28.48
C PHE A 137 19.75 -1.30 -27.52
N GLN A 138 19.44 -1.79 -26.32
CA GLN A 138 20.45 -2.20 -25.35
C GLN A 138 21.27 -3.40 -25.85
N ASP A 139 20.63 -4.36 -26.51
CA ASP A 139 21.31 -5.53 -27.10
C ASP A 139 22.26 -5.09 -28.23
N ILE A 140 21.87 -4.13 -29.07
CA ILE A 140 22.73 -3.54 -30.11
C ILE A 140 23.94 -2.83 -29.51
N ILE A 141 23.74 -2.02 -28.46
CA ILE A 141 24.86 -1.34 -27.76
C ILE A 141 25.83 -2.35 -27.18
N ASN A 142 25.32 -3.41 -26.55
CA ASN A 142 26.14 -4.44 -25.93
C ASN A 142 26.95 -5.22 -26.99
N MET A 143 26.40 -5.45 -28.19
CA MET A 143 27.15 -6.03 -29.32
C MET A 143 28.29 -5.13 -29.79
N LYS A 144 28.06 -3.82 -29.90
CA LYS A 144 29.10 -2.86 -30.33
C LYS A 144 30.22 -2.64 -29.30
N LYS A 145 29.99 -2.93 -28.03
CA LYS A 145 31.02 -2.85 -26.97
C LYS A 145 31.91 -4.09 -26.87
N LYS A 146 31.56 -5.17 -27.56
CA LYS A 146 32.29 -6.45 -27.52
C LYS A 146 33.25 -6.63 -28.72
N ILE A 147 33.27 -5.64 -29.62
CA ILE A 147 34.21 -5.48 -30.73
C ILE A 147 35.16 -4.35 -30.33
#